data_AF-A0A1Z9RVU0-F1
#
_entry.id   AF-A0A1Z9RVU0-F1
#
_cell.length_a   1.000
_cell.length_b   1.000
_cell.length_c   1.000
_cell.angle_alpha   90.00
_cell.angle_beta   90.00
_cell.angle_gamma   90.00
#
_symmetry.space_group_name_H-M   'P 1'
#
loop_
_entity.id
_entity.type
_entity.pdbx_description
1 polymer ?
#
loop_
_entity_poly.entity_id
_entity_poly.type
_entity_poly.pdbx_seq_one_letter_code
_entity_poly.pdbx_strand_id
1 'polypeptide(L)'
;MLTSLVIFISTFVYWSIFFKKYEEDQYPLIIVDGKKAPRLSPLSFHINKSDTDCMSCHVNNQIISINDKNFHSMEMPHEFRDNCMSCHILKI
;
A
#
# COMPACT_ATOMS: atom_id res chain seq x y z
N MET A 1 -41.28 9.69 1.40
CA MET A 1 -40.45 8.92 2.36
C MET A 1 -39.37 8.10 1.66
N LEU A 2 -39.70 7.30 0.63
CA LEU A 2 -38.73 6.47 -0.11
C LEU A 2 -37.61 7.28 -0.78
N THR A 3 -37.94 8.39 -1.45
CA THR A 3 -36.97 9.26 -2.14
C THR A 3 -35.98 9.91 -1.18
N SER A 4 -36.44 10.37 -0.03
CA SER A 4 -35.59 10.93 1.03
C SER A 4 -34.64 9.88 1.61
N LEU A 5 -35.09 8.63 1.77
CA LEU A 5 -34.25 7.51 2.21
C LEU A 5 -33.12 7.21 1.21
N VAL A 6 -33.44 7.19 -0.09
CA VAL A 6 -32.46 6.94 -1.15
C VAL A 6 -31.39 8.03 -1.20
N ILE A 7 -31.77 9.29 -1.05
CA ILE A 7 -30.83 10.43 -0.99
C ILE A 7 -29.92 10.33 0.23
N PHE A 8 -30.47 9.92 1.38
CA PHE A 8 -29.68 9.76 2.59
C PHE A 8 -28.65 8.62 2.47
N ILE A 9 -29.04 7.49 1.89
CA ILE A 9 -28.13 6.36 1.67
C ILE A 9 -27.05 6.74 0.65
N SER A 10 -27.41 7.38 -0.46
CA SER A 10 -26.42 7.75 -1.50
C SER A 10 -25.40 8.76 -0.98
N THR A 11 -25.84 9.74 -0.20
CA THR A 11 -24.93 10.69 0.46
C THR A 11 -24.04 9.99 1.49
N PHE A 12 -24.58 9.10 2.32
CA PHE A 12 -23.77 8.32 3.27
C PHE A 12 -22.71 7.45 2.59
N VAL A 13 -23.07 6.77 1.49
CA VAL A 13 -22.13 5.98 0.68
C VAL A 13 -21.07 6.88 0.05
N TYR A 14 -21.45 8.04 -0.49
CA TYR A 14 -20.49 9.00 -1.04
C TYR A 14 -19.49 9.48 0.02
N TRP A 15 -19.98 9.88 1.19
CA TRP A 15 -19.14 10.35 2.30
C TRP A 15 -18.20 9.26 2.82
N SER A 16 -18.66 8.02 2.93
CA SER A 16 -17.80 6.91 3.37
C SER A 16 -16.68 6.60 2.37
N ILE A 17 -16.95 6.66 1.05
CA ILE A 17 -15.91 6.57 0.01
C ILE A 17 -14.94 7.76 0.11
N PHE A 18 -15.46 8.98 0.28
CA PHE A 18 -14.66 10.19 0.40
C PHE A 18 -13.72 10.14 1.60
N PHE A 19 -14.22 9.77 2.78
CA PHE A 19 -13.41 9.66 3.99
C PHE A 19 -12.36 8.57 3.89
N LYS A 20 -12.68 7.41 3.30
CA LYS A 20 -11.69 6.35 3.05
C LYS A 20 -10.54 6.86 2.18
N LYS A 21 -10.85 7.59 1.11
CA LYS A 21 -9.83 8.17 0.22
C LYS A 21 -8.99 9.23 0.94
N TYR A 22 -9.62 10.10 1.72
CA TYR A 22 -8.92 11.11 2.51
C TYR A 22 -7.94 10.48 3.50
N GLU A 23 -8.35 9.44 4.24
CA GLU A 23 -7.47 8.70 5.15
C GLU A 23 -6.33 7.98 4.41
N GLU A 24 -6.60 7.48 3.19
CA GLU A 24 -5.54 6.95 2.34
C GLU A 24 -4.54 8.02 1.90
N ASP A 25 -4.98 9.26 1.64
CA ASP A 25 -4.11 10.35 1.22
C ASP A 25 -3.32 10.99 2.37
N GLN A 26 -3.78 10.87 3.63
CA GLN A 26 -3.10 11.34 4.83
C GLN A 26 -1.87 10.49 5.25
N TYR A 27 -1.46 9.49 4.45
CA TYR A 27 -0.16 8.84 4.66
C TYR A 27 0.96 9.88 4.67
N PRO A 28 1.94 9.82 5.60
CA PRO A 28 3.09 10.70 5.53
C PRO A 28 3.74 10.55 4.15
N LEU A 29 3.75 11.65 3.39
CA LEU A 29 4.32 11.73 2.05
C LEU A 29 5.83 11.62 2.19
N ILE A 30 6.37 10.40 2.07
CA ILE A 30 7.80 10.20 1.93
C ILE A 30 8.14 10.38 0.45
N ILE A 31 8.89 11.44 0.16
CA ILE A 31 9.33 11.77 -1.19
C ILE A 31 10.75 11.25 -1.37
N VAL A 32 10.92 10.33 -2.31
CA VAL A 32 12.20 9.74 -2.70
C VAL A 32 12.47 10.19 -4.14
N ASP A 33 13.53 10.99 -4.33
CA ASP A 33 13.93 11.55 -5.64
C ASP A 33 12.79 12.28 -6.37
N GLY A 34 11.99 13.05 -5.63
CA GLY A 34 10.86 13.78 -6.18
C GLY A 34 9.63 12.92 -6.50
N LYS A 35 9.66 11.61 -6.22
CA LYS A 35 8.54 10.67 -6.38
C LYS A 35 7.96 10.26 -5.02
N LYS A 36 6.65 10.12 -4.93
CA LYS A 36 5.98 9.59 -3.73
C LYS A 36 6.32 8.11 -3.57
N ALA A 37 6.90 7.73 -2.44
CA ALA A 37 7.16 6.33 -2.12
C ALA A 37 5.84 5.54 -2.06
N PRO A 38 5.75 4.36 -2.68
CA PRO A 38 4.55 3.54 -2.63
C PRO A 38 4.34 2.98 -1.21
N ARG A 39 3.07 2.84 -0.84
CA ARG A 39 2.69 2.10 0.38
C ARG A 39 2.99 0.61 0.18
N LEU A 40 3.50 -0.05 1.22
CA LEU A 40 3.52 -1.50 1.27
C LEU A 40 2.07 -2.01 1.26
N SER A 41 1.80 -3.00 0.42
CA SER A 41 0.50 -3.68 0.47
C SER A 41 0.35 -4.40 1.81
N PRO A 42 -0.88 -4.54 2.34
CA PRO A 42 -1.15 -5.15 3.64
C PRO A 42 -1.08 -6.69 3.58
N LEU A 43 -0.09 -7.22 2.87
CA LEU A 43 0.13 -8.66 2.75
C LEU A 43 0.84 -9.13 4.02
N SER A 44 0.37 -10.23 4.60
CA SER A 44 0.89 -10.76 5.86
C SER A 44 2.40 -11.07 5.82
N PHE A 45 2.93 -11.38 4.63
CA PHE A 45 4.35 -11.65 4.43
C PHE A 45 5.23 -10.38 4.31
N HIS A 46 4.66 -9.17 4.34
CA HIS A 46 5.41 -7.92 4.47
C HIS A 46 5.69 -7.55 5.94
N ILE A 47 5.06 -8.22 6.90
CA ILE A 47 5.18 -7.90 8.32
C ILE A 47 6.51 -8.41 8.87
N ASN A 48 7.20 -7.57 9.66
CA ASN A 48 8.44 -7.91 10.39
C ASN A 48 9.55 -8.50 9.50
N LYS A 49 9.74 -7.93 8.30
CA LYS A 49 10.79 -8.35 7.36
C LYS A 49 12.07 -7.53 7.53
N SER A 50 13.20 -8.21 7.46
CA SER A 50 14.50 -7.57 7.35
C SER A 50 14.69 -6.98 5.95
N ASP A 51 15.64 -6.05 5.78
CA ASP A 51 15.96 -5.51 4.45
C ASP A 51 16.39 -6.62 3.48
N THR A 52 17.14 -7.62 3.96
CA THR A 52 17.51 -8.79 3.16
C THR A 52 16.29 -9.61 2.70
N ASP A 53 15.27 -9.72 3.54
CA ASP A 53 14.01 -10.39 3.16
C ASP A 53 13.25 -9.56 2.11
N CYS A 54 13.21 -8.24 2.27
CA CYS A 54 12.60 -7.34 1.29
C CYS A 54 13.29 -7.47 -0.08
N MET A 55 14.63 -7.47 -0.07
CA MET A 55 15.44 -7.58 -1.28
C MET A 55 15.28 -8.92 -1.99
N SER A 56 14.94 -10.00 -1.27
CA SER A 56 14.65 -11.29 -1.90
C SER A 56 13.50 -11.22 -2.92
N CYS A 57 12.58 -10.26 -2.75
CA CYS A 57 11.44 -10.06 -3.61
C CYS A 57 11.60 -8.84 -4.55
N HIS A 58 12.28 -7.78 -4.10
CA HIS A 58 12.27 -6.46 -4.77
C HIS A 58 13.56 -6.10 -5.54
N VAL A 59 14.52 -7.01 -5.63
CA VAL A 59 15.75 -6.79 -6.43
C VAL A 59 15.47 -6.75 -7.94
N ASN A 60 14.40 -7.42 -8.40
CA ASN A 60 14.00 -7.49 -9.79
C ASN A 60 12.49 -7.76 -9.91
N ASN A 61 11.93 -7.53 -11.10
CA ASN A 61 10.56 -7.94 -11.40
C ASN A 61 10.49 -9.47 -11.48
N GLN A 62 9.63 -10.08 -10.67
CA GLN A 62 9.49 -11.53 -10.62
C GLN A 62 8.13 -11.98 -10.10
N ILE A 63 7.76 -13.23 -10.43
CA ILE A 63 6.57 -13.89 -9.89
C ILE A 63 7.01 -14.79 -8.74
N ILE A 64 6.46 -14.56 -7.55
CA ILE A 64 6.71 -15.35 -6.35
C ILE A 64 5.46 -16.16 -5.99
N SER A 65 5.64 -17.43 -5.62
CA SER A 65 4.57 -18.29 -5.15
C SER A 65 4.59 -18.37 -3.63
N ILE A 66 3.54 -17.89 -2.97
CA ILE A 66 3.37 -17.92 -1.51
C ILE A 66 2.02 -18.53 -1.20
N ASN A 67 1.99 -19.62 -0.43
CA ASN A 67 0.77 -20.36 -0.06
C ASN A 67 -0.13 -20.67 -1.27
N ASP A 68 0.46 -21.28 -2.30
CA ASP A 68 -0.20 -21.66 -3.56
C ASP A 68 -0.82 -20.50 -4.36
N LYS A 69 -0.45 -19.25 -4.04
CA LYS A 69 -0.84 -18.05 -4.78
C LYS A 69 0.38 -17.39 -5.41
N ASN A 70 0.23 -16.98 -6.66
CA ASN A 70 1.25 -16.24 -7.39
C ASN A 70 1.06 -14.74 -7.19
N PHE A 71 2.13 -14.07 -6.76
CA PHE A 71 2.19 -12.62 -6.60
C PHE A 71 3.23 -12.07 -7.56
N HIS A 72 2.92 -10.94 -8.18
CA HIS A 72 3.88 -10.20 -8.98
C HIS A 72 4.62 -9.20 -8.09
N SER A 73 5.89 -9.49 -7.81
CA SER A 73 6.77 -8.55 -7.11
C SER A 73 7.43 -7.62 -8.11
N MET A 74 7.41 -6.32 -7.80
CA MET A 74 8.02 -5.29 -8.63
C MET A 74 9.43 -4.96 -8.11
N GLU A 75 10.35 -4.71 -9.03
CA GLU A 75 11.67 -4.15 -8.75
C GLU A 75 11.55 -2.76 -8.08
N MET A 76 12.46 -2.45 -7.16
CA MET A 76 12.53 -1.11 -6.58
C MET A 76 12.83 -0.07 -7.68
N PRO A 77 12.10 1.06 -7.73
CA PRO A 77 12.32 2.10 -8.74
C PRO A 77 13.46 3.07 -8.36
N HIS A 78 14.32 2.68 -7.41
CA HIS A 78 15.41 3.48 -6.86
C HIS A 78 16.54 2.55 -6.40
N GLU A 79 17.74 3.12 -6.22
CA GLU A 79 18.86 2.39 -5.61
C GLU A 79 18.51 1.94 -4.18
N PHE A 80 19.13 0.86 -3.73
CA PHE A 80 18.97 0.37 -2.35
C PHE A 80 19.56 1.40 -1.37
N ARG A 81 18.84 1.69 -0.28
CA ARG A 81 19.19 2.75 0.69
C ARG A 81 19.36 2.29 2.12
N ASP A 82 19.38 0.97 2.35
CA ASP A 82 19.25 0.36 3.67
C ASP A 82 17.98 0.77 4.42
N ASN A 83 17.59 -0.01 5.43
CA ASN A 83 16.45 0.25 6.32
C ASN A 83 15.15 0.56 5.57
N CYS A 84 14.60 -0.43 4.86
CA CYS A 84 13.35 -0.32 4.09
C CYS A 84 12.19 0.24 4.95
N MET A 85 12.14 -0.16 6.23
CA MET A 85 11.11 0.27 7.17
C MET A 85 11.16 1.77 7.53
N SER A 86 12.29 2.45 7.29
CA SER A 86 12.40 3.90 7.48
C SER A 86 11.49 4.69 6.53
N CYS A 87 11.27 4.17 5.32
CA CYS A 87 10.48 4.82 4.27
C CYS A 87 9.18 4.07 3.94
N HIS A 88 9.13 2.77 4.22
CA HIS A 88 7.97 1.94 3.92
C HIS A 88 7.28 1.51 5.22
N ILE A 89 6.23 2.25 5.60
CA ILE A 89 5.43 1.99 6.78
C ILE A 89 4.36 0.95 6.43
N LEU A 90 4.30 -0.12 7.21
CA LEU A 90 3.23 -1.09 7.17
C LEU A 90 1.96 -0.48 7.78
N LYS A 91 0.85 -0.44 7.03
CA LYS A 91 -0.46 -0.20 7.61
C LYS A 91 -0.89 -1.51 8.29
N ILE A 92 -0.75 -1.58 9.61
CA ILE A 92 -1.32 -2.64 10.45
C ILE A 92 -2.84 -2.45 10.51
#